data_AF-A0A7W6FT03-F1
#
_entry.id   AF-A0A7W6FT03-F1
#
_cell.length_a   1.000
_cell.length_b   1.000
_cell.length_c   1.000
_cell.angle_alpha   90.00
_cell.angle_beta   90.00
_cell.angle_gamma   90.00
#
_symmetry.space_group_name_H-M   'P 1'
#
loop_
_entity.id
_entity.type
_entity.pdbx_description
1 polymer ?
#
loop_
_entity_poly.entity_id
_entity_poly.type
_entity_poly.pdbx_seq_one_letter_code
_entity_poly.pdbx_strand_id
1 'polypeptide(L)' 'MAGHANGRPDPGLSVTLYTNDGQVIASERADAQGLARFARPAGPFYVLIGDKRGDTSEVDWRDVAPRPTPATRSPRP' A
#
# COMPACT_ATOMS: atom_id res chain seq x y z
N MET A 1 -16.89 -13.43 10.83
CA MET A 1 -17.11 -11.97 10.86
C MET A 1 -15.98 -11.32 10.09
N ALA A 2 -16.31 -10.55 9.04
CA ALA A 2 -15.31 -9.79 8.29
C ALA A 2 -15.02 -8.50 9.08
N GLY A 3 -13.82 -8.38 9.68
CA GLY A 3 -13.36 -7.10 10.21
C GLY A 3 -13.19 -6.14 9.04
N HIS A 4 -13.89 -5.02 9.04
CA HIS A 4 -13.69 -3.94 8.08
C HIS A 4 -12.83 -2.89 8.78
N ALA A 5 -11.82 -2.34 8.10
CA ALA A 5 -11.24 -1.08 8.52
C ALA A 5 -12.36 -0.03 8.55
N ASN A 6 -12.64 0.54 9.72
CA ASN A 6 -13.67 1.57 9.89
C ASN A 6 -13.12 2.99 9.63
N GLY A 7 -11.87 3.09 9.17
CA GLY A 7 -11.15 4.32 8.91
C GLY A 7 -11.60 5.01 7.63
N ARG A 8 -11.45 6.34 7.58
CA ARG A 8 -11.54 7.10 6.32
C ARG A 8 -10.20 7.03 5.60
N PRO A 9 -10.18 7.04 4.25
CA PRO A 9 -8.95 7.23 3.50
C PRO A 9 -8.22 8.50 3.96
N ASP A 10 -6.88 8.47 4.06
CA ASP A 10 -6.04 9.64 4.34
C ASP A 10 -5.19 10.00 3.11
N PRO A 11 -5.70 10.86 2.22
CA PRO A 11 -4.93 11.38 1.09
C PRO A 11 -3.69 12.12 1.55
N GLY A 12 -2.57 11.89 0.86
CA GLY A 12 -1.30 12.55 1.18
C GLY A 12 -0.57 11.94 2.38
N LEU A 13 -1.04 10.82 2.94
CA LEU A 13 -0.28 10.01 3.88
C LEU A 13 1.05 9.58 3.25
N SER A 14 2.14 9.67 4.02
CA SER A 14 3.47 9.25 3.58
C SER A 14 3.61 7.73 3.69
N VAL A 15 4.05 7.09 2.61
CA VAL A 15 4.33 5.65 2.55
C VAL A 15 5.77 5.48 2.06
N THR A 16 6.63 4.95 2.91
CA THR A 16 8.05 4.76 2.60
C THR A 16 8.40 3.28 2.62
N LEU A 17 9.03 2.82 1.56
CA LEU A 17 9.46 1.45 1.35
C LEU A 17 10.94 1.32 1.67
N TYR A 18 11.28 0.32 2.48
CA TYR A 18 12.65 0.06 2.93
C TYR A 18 13.11 -1.34 2.54
N THR A 19 14.40 -1.48 2.25
CA THR A 19 15.06 -2.79 2.26
C THR A 19 14.98 -3.37 3.67
N ASN A 20 15.16 -4.68 3.80
CA ASN A 20 15.29 -5.31 5.12
C ASN A 20 16.40 -4.68 5.99
N ASP A 21 17.46 -4.15 5.37
CA ASP A 21 18.58 -3.48 6.08
C ASP A 21 18.31 -2.00 6.41
N GLY A 22 17.08 -1.52 6.19
CA GLY A 22 16.66 -0.16 6.54
C GLY A 22 17.04 0.95 5.57
N GLN A 23 17.49 0.61 4.36
CA GLN A 23 17.73 1.59 3.29
C GLN A 23 16.43 1.94 2.58
N VAL A 24 16.21 3.22 2.27
CA VAL A 24 15.02 3.67 1.54
C VAL A 24 15.11 3.22 0.08
N ILE A 25 14.06 2.55 -0.41
CA ILE A 25 13.89 2.15 -1.80
C ILE A 25 13.05 3.17 -2.56
N ALA A 26 11.92 3.57 -1.97
CA ALA A 26 10.95 4.50 -2.55
C ALA A 26 10.15 5.20 -1.45
N SER A 27 9.64 6.39 -1.75
CA SER A 27 8.72 7.12 -0.87
C SER A 27 7.63 7.75 -1.73
N GLU A 28 6.37 7.47 -1.38
CA GLU A 28 5.19 7.87 -2.14
C GLU A 28 4.15 8.49 -1.21
N ARG A 29 3.26 9.29 -1.79
CA ARG A 29 2.10 9.85 -1.08
C ARG A 29 0.84 9.12 -1.52
N ALA A 30 0.00 8.76 -0.55
CA ALA A 30 -1.29 8.16 -0.85
C ALA A 30 -2.16 9.10 -1.69
N ASP A 31 -2.87 8.55 -2.68
CA ASP A 31 -3.74 9.31 -3.58
C ASP A 31 -5.05 9.78 -2.90
N ALA A 32 -5.96 10.38 -3.67
CA ALA A 32 -7.25 10.86 -3.17
C ALA A 32 -8.14 9.75 -2.59
N GLN A 33 -7.82 8.49 -2.87
CA GLN A 33 -8.50 7.30 -2.39
C GLN A 33 -7.73 6.62 -1.22
N GLY A 34 -6.63 7.23 -0.75
CA GLY A 34 -5.80 6.68 0.31
C GLY A 34 -4.91 5.52 -0.16
N LEU A 35 -4.73 5.32 -1.47
CA LEU A 35 -3.95 4.23 -2.03
C LEU A 35 -2.53 4.69 -2.36
N ALA A 36 -1.54 3.88 -1.98
CA ALA A 36 -0.16 4.01 -2.43
C ALA A 36 0.23 2.75 -3.23
N ARG A 37 0.91 2.93 -4.36
CA ARG A 37 1.31 1.83 -5.26
C ARG A 37 2.78 1.95 -5.59
N PHE A 38 3.52 0.86 -5.41
CA PHE A 38 4.95 0.79 -5.71
C PHE A 38 5.29 -0.54 -6.41
N ALA A 39 6.41 -0.55 -7.13
CA ALA A 39 6.96 -1.80 -7.65
C ALA A 39 7.49 -2.64 -6.47
N ARG A 40 7.13 -3.93 -6.44
CA ARG A 40 7.61 -4.83 -5.39
C ARG A 40 9.13 -5.01 -5.53
N PRO A 41 9.94 -4.69 -4.50
CA PRO A 41 11.38 -4.91 -4.53
C PRO A 41 11.71 -6.40 -4.64
N ALA A 42 12.88 -6.70 -5.20
CA ALA A 42 13.46 -8.03 -5.07
C ALA A 42 13.93 -8.25 -3.62
N GLY A 43 13.58 -9.40 -3.05
CA GLY A 43 13.98 -9.76 -1.68
C GLY A 43 13.06 -9.22 -0.57
N PRO A 44 13.45 -9.40 0.70
CA PRO A 44 12.67 -8.93 1.85
C PRO A 44 12.70 -7.41 1.96
N PHE A 45 11.55 -6.84 2.33
CA PHE A 45 11.34 -5.41 2.49
C PHE A 45 10.30 -5.17 3.59
N TYR A 46 10.24 -3.95 4.10
CA TYR A 46 9.16 -3.49 4.96
C TYR A 46 8.68 -2.10 4.53
N VAL A 47 7.46 -1.75 4.95
CA VAL A 47 6.81 -0.49 4.61
C VAL A 47 6.54 0.27 5.91
N LEU A 48 6.91 1.55 5.93
CA LEU A 48 6.51 2.48 6.97
C LEU A 48 5.37 3.35 6.45
N ILE A 49 4.31 3.48 7.23
CA ILE A 49 3.12 4.25 6.88
C ILE A 49 2.93 5.32 7.96
N GLY A 50 2.83 6.58 7.53
CA GLY A 50 2.66 7.72 8.41
C GLY A 50 3.98 8.31 8.92
N ASP A 51 4.13 9.62 8.75
CA ASP A 51 5.19 10.46 9.34
C ASP A 51 4.64 11.48 10.35
N LYS A 52 3.31 11.49 10.58
CA LYS A 52 2.64 12.40 11.50
C LYS A 52 2.68 11.85 12.93
N ARG A 53 3.35 12.57 13.83
CA ARG A 53 3.37 12.24 15.26
C ARG A 53 1.96 12.33 15.84
N GLY A 54 1.51 11.27 16.52
CA GLY A 54 0.23 11.23 17.23
C GLY A 54 -0.93 10.61 16.46
N ASP A 55 -0.73 10.28 15.17
CA ASP A 55 -1.74 9.60 14.36
C ASP A 55 -1.55 8.08 14.37
N THR A 56 -2.66 7.34 14.40
CA THR A 56 -2.68 5.90 14.18
C THR A 56 -3.22 5.63 12.78
N SER A 57 -2.40 5.02 11.92
CA SER A 57 -2.84 4.50 10.63
C SER A 57 -3.16 3.02 10.77
N GLU A 58 -4.38 2.62 10.42
CA GLU A 58 -4.79 1.21 10.38
C GLU A 58 -4.66 0.69 8.94
N VAL A 59 -4.08 -0.50 8.79
CA VAL A 59 -3.96 -1.19 7.50
C VAL A 59 -4.58 -2.57 7.65
N ASP A 60 -5.66 -2.83 6.91
CA ASP A 60 -6.22 -4.17 6.82
C ASP A 60 -5.39 -5.00 5.84
N TRP A 61 -5.07 -6.23 6.22
CA TRP A 61 -4.39 -7.17 5.32
C TRP A 61 -5.18 -7.44 4.03
N ARG A 62 -6.51 -7.25 4.04
CA ARG A 62 -7.37 -7.37 2.85
C ARG A 62 -7.20 -6.23 1.85
N ASP A 63 -6.77 -5.07 2.31
CA ASP A 63 -6.52 -3.90 1.45
C ASP A 63 -5.15 -4.01 0.76
N VAL A 64 -4.30 -4.94 1.22
CA VAL A 64 -3.02 -5.26 0.59
C VAL A 64 -3.25 -6.33 -0.49
N ALA A 65 -3.53 -5.86 -1.71
CA ALA A 65 -3.65 -6.72 -2.88
C ALA A 65 -2.54 -6.45 -3.91
N PRO A 66 -2.04 -7.48 -4.60
CA PRO A 66 -1.27 -7.25 -5.82
C PRO A 66 -2.15 -6.50 -6.83
N ARG A 67 -1.52 -5.70 -7.70
CA ARG A 67 -2.23 -4.98 -8.76
C ARG A 67 -3.18 -5.95 -9.49
N PRO A 68 -4.48 -5.63 -9.64
CA PRO A 68 -5.36 -6.48 -10.42
C PRO A 68 -4.78 -6.61 -11.82
N THR A 69 -4.43 -7.83 -12.21
CA THR A 69 -4.04 -8.13 -13.59
C THR A 69 -5.23 -7.74 -14.46
N PRO A 70 -5.07 -6.91 -15.50
CA PRO A 70 -6.16 -6.71 -16.44
C PRO A 70 -6.57 -8.08 -16.94
N ALA A 71 -7.85 -8.43 -16.76
CA ALA A 71 -8.36 -9.73 -17.19
C ALA A 71 -8.00 -9.89 -18.67
N THR A 72 -7.23 -10.93 -19.01
CA THR A 72 -7.02 -11.32 -20.39
C THR A 72 -8.40 -11.62 -20.95
N ARG A 73 -8.96 -10.66 -21.70
CA ARG A 73 -10.18 -10.87 -22.46
C ARG A 73 -9.85 -12.00 -23.43
N SER A 74 -10.30 -13.22 -23.11
CA SER A 74 -10.16 -14.35 -24.01
C SER A 74 -10.82 -13.98 -25.34
N PRO A 75 -10.15 -14.15 -26.49
CA PRO A 75 -10.84 -14.01 -27.76
C PRO A 75 -11.91 -15.09 -27.81
N ARG A 76 -13.17 -14.68 -27.93
CA ARG A 76 -14.30 -15.59 -28.10
C ARG A 76 -14.12 -16.29 -29.47
N PRO A 77 -14.20 -17.63 -29.54
CA PRO A 77 -14.13 -18.35 -30.81
C PRO A 77 -15.31 -18.00 -31.73
#